data_AF-A0A351LYN2-F1
#
_entry.id   AF-A0A351LYN2-F1
#
_cell.length_a   1.000
_cell.length_b   1.000
_cell.length_c   1.000
_cell.angle_alpha   90.00
_cell.angle_beta   90.00
_cell.angle_gamma   90.00
#
_symmetry.space_group_name_H-M   'P 1'
#
loop_
_entity.id
_entity.type
_entity.pdbx_description
1 polymer ?
#
loop_
_entity_poly.entity_id
_entity_poly.type
_entity_poly.pdbx_seq_one_letter_code
_entity_poly.pdbx_strand_id
1 'polypeptide(L)' 'MLFVVRHGRTAANASGLLLGRLDPDLDELGVRQATAAAAALGSVDRVVSSPLLRTRHTAEAFGLEVEVDDRW' A
#
# COMPACT_ATOMS: atom_id res chain seq x y z
N MET A 1 7.45 3.99 -17.16
CA MET A 1 7.75 4.86 -16.00
C MET A 1 7.57 4.00 -14.75
N LEU A 2 8.38 4.18 -13.71
CA LEU A 2 8.25 3.44 -12.46
C LEU A 2 7.87 4.40 -11.34
N PHE A 3 6.80 4.07 -10.61
CA PHE A 3 6.41 4.77 -9.39
C PHE A 3 6.66 3.85 -8.20
N VAL A 4 7.24 4.39 -7.13
CA VAL A 4 7.44 3.67 -5.87
C VAL A 4 6.53 4.32 -4.83
N VAL A 5 5.55 3.56 -4.35
CA VAL A 5 4.55 4.03 -3.39
C VAL A 5 4.80 3.33 -2.06
N ARG A 6 4.99 4.12 -1.01
CA ARG A 6 4.97 3.60 0.36
C ARG A 6 3.53 3.26 0.74
N HIS A 7 3.32 2.14 1.40
CA HIS A 7 2.00 1.76 1.91
C HIS A 7 1.37 2.86 2.77
N GLY A 8 0.03 2.90 2.79
CA GLY A 8 -0.73 3.79 3.66
C GLY A 8 -0.41 3.57 5.14
N ARG A 9 -0.70 4.56 5.98
CA ARG A 9 -0.44 4.49 7.42
C ARG A 9 -1.18 3.30 8.07
N THR A 10 -0.52 2.69 9.04
CA THR A 10 -1.10 1.70 9.97
C THR A 10 -1.12 2.28 11.39
N ALA A 11 -1.92 1.70 12.29
CA ALA A 11 -1.95 2.13 13.69
C ALA A 11 -0.56 2.07 14.35
N ALA A 12 0.22 1.02 14.09
CA ALA A 12 1.57 0.88 14.64
C ALA A 12 2.54 1.96 14.12
N ASN A 13 2.46 2.36 12.85
CA ASN A 13 3.22 3.51 12.36
C ASN A 13 2.79 4.83 13.02
N ALA A 14 1.49 5.02 13.26
CA ALA A 14 0.99 6.20 13.95
C ALA A 14 1.51 6.28 15.41
N SER A 15 1.68 5.13 16.06
CA SER A 15 2.24 5.03 17.41
C SER A 15 3.78 5.01 17.47
N GLY A 16 4.47 5.21 16.35
CA GLY A 16 5.94 5.19 16.30
C GLY A 16 6.56 3.81 16.56
N LEU A 17 5.77 2.74 16.46
CA LEU A 17 6.24 1.38 16.66
C LEU A 17 6.94 0.86 15.39
N LEU A 18 8.05 0.15 15.59
CA LEU A 18 8.75 -0.53 14.51
C LEU A 18 7.91 -1.69 13.99
N LEU A 19 7.59 -1.63 12.71
CA LEU A 19 6.84 -2.63 11.98
C LEU A 19 7.81 -3.52 11.24
N GLY A 20 8.24 -4.60 11.90
CA GLY A 20 9.04 -5.65 11.29
C GLY A 20 8.17 -6.56 10.41
N ARG A 21 8.11 -7.85 10.76
CA ARG A 21 7.23 -8.85 10.09
C ARG A 21 5.79 -8.84 10.56
N LEU A 22 5.43 -7.92 11.47
CA LEU A 22 4.03 -7.72 11.81
C LEU A 22 3.28 -7.25 10.57
N ASP A 23 2.05 -7.74 10.41
CA ASP A 23 1.24 -7.45 9.24
C ASP A 23 -0.11 -6.82 9.61
N PRO A 24 -0.11 -5.66 10.30
CA PRO A 24 -1.32 -4.92 10.54
C PRO A 24 -1.84 -4.33 9.24
N ASP A 25 -3.14 -4.15 9.21
CA ASP A 25 -3.81 -3.45 8.13
C ASP A 25 -3.60 -1.92 8.22
N LEU A 26 -4.03 -1.23 7.17
CA LEU A 26 -4.18 0.21 7.10
C LEU A 26 -5.15 0.70 8.18
N ASP A 27 -4.86 1.88 8.73
CA ASP A 27 -5.87 2.63 9.47
C ASP A 27 -6.73 3.46 8.51
N GLU A 28 -7.76 4.15 9.03
CA GLU A 28 -8.63 4.98 8.20
C GLU A 28 -7.87 6.06 7.41
N LEU A 29 -6.78 6.61 7.97
CA LEU A 29 -5.95 7.56 7.23
C LEU A 29 -5.17 6.84 6.13
N GLY A 30 -4.64 5.65 6.39
CA GLY A 30 -3.97 4.81 5.40
C GLY A 30 -4.84 4.49 4.20
N VAL A 31 -6.11 4.16 4.42
CA VAL A 31 -7.07 3.94 3.33
C VAL A 31 -7.24 5.21 2.49
N ARG A 32 -7.44 6.37 3.14
CA ARG A 32 -7.55 7.66 2.43
C ARG A 32 -6.27 8.01 1.65
N GLN A 33 -5.11 7.71 2.21
CA GLN A 33 -3.81 7.91 1.56
C GLN A 33 -3.67 7.03 0.31
N ALA A 34 -4.09 5.77 0.37
CA ALA A 34 -4.07 4.86 -0.77
C ALA A 34 -4.93 5.38 -1.92
N THR A 35 -6.17 5.78 -1.63
CA THR A 35 -7.08 6.37 -2.63
C THR A 35 -6.50 7.66 -3.23
N ALA A 36 -5.94 8.54 -2.39
CA ALA A 36 -5.34 9.79 -2.87
C ALA A 36 -4.10 9.54 -3.76
N ALA A 37 -3.27 8.56 -3.41
CA ALA A 37 -2.10 8.19 -4.19
C ALA A 37 -2.49 7.64 -5.58
N ALA A 38 -3.46 6.72 -5.63
CA ALA A 38 -3.98 6.19 -6.88
C ALA A 38 -4.57 7.29 -7.77
N ALA A 39 -5.37 8.19 -7.20
CA ALA A 39 -5.94 9.32 -7.93
C ALA A 39 -4.86 10.30 -8.46
N ALA A 40 -3.81 10.55 -7.68
CA ALA A 40 -2.73 11.47 -8.06
C ALA A 40 -1.81 10.89 -9.15
N LEU A 41 -1.56 9.59 -9.12
CA LEU A 41 -0.74 8.91 -10.12
C LEU A 41 -1.51 8.62 -11.41
N GLY A 42 -2.83 8.47 -11.32
CA GLY A 42 -3.69 8.18 -12.46
C GLY A 42 -3.53 6.74 -12.96
N SER A 43 -3.80 6.55 -14.25
CA SER A 43 -3.75 5.22 -14.88
C SER A 43 -2.31 4.69 -14.98
N VAL A 44 -2.13 3.43 -14.62
CA VAL A 44 -0.87 2.69 -14.77
C VAL A 44 -1.13 1.36 -15.48
N ASP A 45 -0.11 0.81 -16.13
CA ASP A 45 -0.25 -0.46 -16.87
C ASP A 45 -0.23 -1.69 -15.96
N ARG A 46 0.38 -1.59 -14.77
CA ARG A 46 0.56 -2.70 -13.82
C ARG A 46 0.73 -2.19 -12.40
N VAL A 47 0.24 -2.98 -11.44
CA VAL A 47 0.43 -2.78 -10.01
C VAL A 47 1.10 -4.02 -9.41
N VAL A 48 2.20 -3.83 -8.69
CA VAL A 48 2.96 -4.88 -8.01
C VAL A 48 3.10 -4.52 -6.54
N SER A 49 2.93 -5.47 -5.63
CA SER A 49 3.07 -5.25 -4.18
C SER A 49 3.75 -6.40 -3.45
N SER A 50 4.34 -6.13 -2.29
CA SER A 50 4.80 -7.17 -1.35
C SER A 50 3.61 -7.95 -0.77
N PRO A 51 3.80 -9.14 -0.17
CA PRO A 51 2.68 -9.96 0.32
C PRO A 51 1.98 -9.40 1.55
N LEU A 52 2.55 -8.37 2.19
CA LEU A 52 2.03 -7.75 3.41
C LEU A 52 0.66 -7.09 3.18
N LEU A 53 -0.28 -7.32 4.08
CA LEU A 53 -1.66 -6.84 4.02
C LEU A 53 -1.74 -5.32 3.73
N ARG A 54 -0.99 -4.52 4.49
CA ARG A 54 -0.95 -3.05 4.31
C ARG A 54 -0.51 -2.61 2.90
N THR A 55 0.39 -3.35 2.25
CA THR A 55 0.83 -3.01 0.88
C THR A 55 -0.21 -3.44 -0.14
N ARG A 56 -0.83 -4.61 0.05
CA ARG A 56 -1.90 -5.11 -0.82
C ARG A 56 -3.12 -4.19 -0.80
N HIS A 57 -3.61 -3.83 0.39
CA HIS A 57 -4.75 -2.91 0.51
C HIS A 57 -4.43 -1.49 0.04
N THR A 58 -3.15 -1.06 0.06
CA THR A 58 -2.76 0.20 -0.59
C THR A 58 -2.83 0.06 -2.12
N ALA A 59 -2.36 -1.07 -2.65
CA ALA A 59 -2.33 -1.35 -4.09
C ALA A 59 -3.74 -1.54 -4.69
N GLU A 60 -4.68 -2.10 -3.93
CA GLU A 60 -6.07 -2.26 -4.35
C GLU A 60 -6.75 -0.93 -4.71
N ALA A 61 -6.31 0.19 -4.14
CA ALA A 61 -6.86 1.51 -4.45
C ALA A 61 -6.64 1.93 -5.92
N PHE A 62 -5.72 1.28 -6.65
CA PHE A 62 -5.50 1.53 -8.08
C PHE A 62 -6.55 0.87 -8.98
N GLY A 63 -7.42 0.00 -8.44
CA GLY A 63 -8.53 -0.60 -9.19
C GLY A 63 -8.09 -1.58 -10.29
N LEU A 64 -6.86 -2.10 -10.21
CA LEU A 64 -6.30 -3.08 -11.11
C LEU A 64 -5.98 -4.37 -10.35
N GLU A 65 -5.81 -5.47 -11.07
CA GLU A 65 -5.27 -6.70 -10.49
C GLU A 65 -3.87 -6.41 -9.92
N VAL A 66 -3.66 -6.82 -8.67
CA VAL A 66 -2.40 -6.62 -7.95
C VAL A 66 -1.56 -7.88 -8.08
N GLU A 67 -0.42 -7.78 -8.76
CA GLU A 67 0.61 -8.83 -8.77
C GLU A 67 1.33 -8.82 -7.41
N VAL A 68 1.27 -9.94 -6.69
CA VAL A 68 1.97 -10.08 -5.40
C VAL A 68 3.34 -10.73 -5.65
N ASP A 69 4.40 -10.08 -5.20
CA ASP A 69 5.79 -10.53 -5.35
C ASP A 69 6.43 -10.76 -3.97
N ASP A 70 6.64 -12.03 -3.62
CA ASP A 70 7.19 -12.47 -2.32
C ASP A 70 8.67 -12.11 -2.09
N ARG A 71 9.36 -11.57 -3.10
CA ARG A 71 10.75 -11.13 -2.97
C ARG A 71 10.91 -9.86 -2.12
N TRP A 72 9.82 -9.13 -1.88
CA TRP A 72 9.79 -7.82 -1.25
C TRP A 72 8.95 -7.80 0.02
#